data_AF-A0A848Z3K9-F1
#
_entry.id   AF-A0A848Z3K9-F1
#
_cell.length_a   1.000
_cell.length_b   1.000
_cell.length_c   1.000
_cell.angle_alpha   90.00
_cell.angle_beta   90.00
_cell.angle_gamma   90.00
#
_symmetry.space_group_name_H-M   'P 1'
#
loop_
_entity.id
_entity.type
_entity.pdbx_description
1 polymer ?
#
loop_
_entity_poly.entity_id
_entity_poly.type
_entity_poly.pdbx_seq_one_letter_code
_entity_poly.pdbx_strand_id
1 'polypeptide(L)'
;FIHITYGYIVNFVEKPDTVTDNMREVSPTVGYGVPRIWEKYYSAVSINIKDATLLKRLLYRFAVRIGKQRMQYRLQGRPVPSGLAMMYGVAYFVVFRKLKERLGFDRLRVAYSGAAPISPEVLVYFQAIGINLIEGYGQTEGAGVTTISKIGAVKFGAVGQVLPDSQVEIAENGEILVNSPGVFAGYYKNPEATRETLVDGWLHTGDVGRIDDGGFLSITDRIKDIIVTAGGKNITPQMIENKLKASIYINDAVVIGDKRKFLSALIVIDEDNVIKYAQDRKLQFSTYKDLTTHADIHRLIEKEVKRVNGEVSRVENIRKFTLIPKKLYEEDGEVTPTMKVKRKVINDAFGDLIESMYTG
;
A
#
# COMPACT_ATOMS: atom_id res chain seq x y z
N PHE A 1 20.22 14.75 -3.69
CA PHE A 1 20.34 13.45 -4.40
C PHE A 1 21.29 12.52 -3.64
N ILE A 2 20.75 11.60 -2.83
CA ILE A 2 21.55 10.75 -1.93
C ILE A 2 22.62 9.94 -2.69
N HIS A 3 22.33 9.44 -3.88
CA HIS A 3 23.28 8.64 -4.66
C HIS A 3 24.49 9.46 -5.14
N ILE A 4 24.31 10.75 -5.48
CA ILE A 4 25.42 11.65 -5.86
C ILE A 4 26.25 11.99 -4.61
N THR A 5 25.59 12.31 -3.49
CA THR A 5 26.27 12.72 -2.25
C THR A 5 27.06 11.58 -1.59
N TYR A 6 26.56 10.35 -1.64
CA TYR A 6 27.15 9.20 -0.95
C TYR A 6 27.72 8.11 -1.90
N GLY A 7 27.75 8.37 -3.21
CA GLY A 7 28.38 7.49 -4.20
C GLY A 7 27.68 6.15 -4.40
N TYR A 8 26.34 6.12 -4.41
CA TYR A 8 25.59 4.89 -4.63
C TYR A 8 25.49 4.54 -6.11
N ILE A 9 25.65 3.26 -6.44
CA ILE A 9 25.35 2.76 -7.77
C ILE A 9 23.83 2.71 -7.94
N VAL A 10 23.32 3.48 -8.90
CA VAL A 10 21.91 3.45 -9.30
C VAL A 10 21.78 2.46 -10.45
N ASN A 11 20.95 1.43 -10.28
CA ASN A 11 20.67 0.45 -11.31
C ASN A 11 19.31 0.79 -11.92
N PHE A 12 19.25 0.85 -13.25
CA PHE A 12 18.02 1.09 -13.99
C PHE A 12 17.40 -0.25 -14.36
N VAL A 13 16.11 -0.39 -14.07
CA VAL A 13 15.33 -1.55 -14.48
C VAL A 13 15.01 -1.40 -15.97
N GLU A 14 15.07 -2.51 -16.73
CA GLU A 14 14.84 -2.49 -18.18
C GLU A 14 13.39 -2.13 -18.52
N LYS A 15 12.42 -2.77 -17.85
CA LYS A 15 10.97 -2.54 -17.99
C LYS A 15 10.24 -2.79 -16.66
N PRO A 16 9.06 -2.18 -16.39
CA PRO A 16 8.30 -2.43 -15.17
C PRO A 16 8.03 -3.92 -14.86
N ASP A 17 7.88 -4.75 -15.89
CA ASP A 17 7.64 -6.18 -15.72
C ASP A 17 8.89 -6.98 -15.35
N THR A 18 10.10 -6.47 -15.65
CA THR A 18 11.38 -7.14 -15.36
C THR A 18 11.93 -6.82 -13.97
N VAL A 19 11.25 -5.97 -13.18
CA VAL A 19 11.68 -5.54 -11.84
C VAL A 19 12.12 -6.72 -10.97
N THR A 20 11.35 -7.82 -10.96
CA THR A 20 11.68 -8.97 -10.11
C THR A 20 12.95 -9.70 -10.54
N ASP A 21 13.23 -9.74 -11.84
CA ASP A 21 14.42 -10.40 -12.37
C ASP A 21 15.66 -9.52 -12.20
N ASN A 22 15.55 -8.22 -12.51
CA ASN A 22 16.64 -7.27 -12.26
C ASN A 22 16.99 -7.18 -10.76
N MET A 23 16.01 -7.27 -9.87
CA MET A 23 16.26 -7.33 -8.42
C MET A 23 17.04 -8.58 -8.01
N ARG A 24 16.79 -9.74 -8.63
CA ARG A 24 17.57 -10.97 -8.39
C ARG A 24 19.00 -10.85 -8.88
N GLU A 25 19.20 -10.25 -10.04
CA GLU A 25 20.53 -10.07 -10.64
C GLU A 25 21.38 -9.06 -9.85
N VAL A 26 20.81 -7.89 -9.58
CA VAL A 26 21.52 -6.78 -8.93
C VAL A 26 21.69 -7.03 -7.43
N SER A 27 20.65 -7.57 -6.78
CA SER A 27 20.51 -7.66 -5.32
C SER A 27 20.96 -6.37 -4.62
N PRO A 28 20.15 -5.29 -4.71
CA PRO A 28 20.57 -3.99 -4.21
C PRO A 28 20.61 -3.99 -2.68
N THR A 29 21.46 -3.12 -2.13
CA THR A 29 21.56 -2.97 -0.68
C THR A 29 20.52 -2.02 -0.08
N VAL A 30 19.90 -1.19 -0.93
CA VAL A 30 18.83 -0.25 -0.61
C VAL A 30 17.78 -0.37 -1.70
N GLY A 31 16.52 -0.60 -1.33
CA GLY A 31 15.40 -0.67 -2.26
C GLY A 31 14.43 0.49 -2.04
N TYR A 32 13.99 1.13 -3.12
CA TYR A 32 12.87 2.07 -3.11
C TYR A 32 11.76 1.47 -3.94
N GLY A 33 10.55 1.43 -3.40
CA GLY A 33 9.40 0.89 -4.12
C GLY A 33 8.10 1.50 -3.62
N VAL A 34 7.13 1.59 -4.51
CA VAL A 34 5.75 1.87 -4.12
C VAL A 34 5.12 0.61 -3.52
N PRO A 35 4.04 0.72 -2.71
CA PRO A 35 3.37 -0.43 -2.08
C PRO A 35 3.12 -1.60 -3.02
N ARG A 36 2.71 -1.31 -4.26
CA ARG A 36 2.39 -2.31 -5.28
C ARG A 36 3.55 -3.26 -5.60
N ILE A 37 4.79 -2.78 -5.59
CA ILE A 37 5.97 -3.63 -5.82
C ILE A 37 6.11 -4.63 -4.68
N TRP A 38 5.99 -4.17 -3.43
CA TRP A 38 6.07 -5.02 -2.23
C TRP A 38 4.91 -6.02 -2.16
N GLU A 39 3.71 -5.59 -2.52
CA GLU A 39 2.51 -6.44 -2.64
C GLU A 39 2.64 -7.51 -3.71
N LYS A 40 3.22 -7.18 -4.87
CA LYS A 40 3.53 -8.14 -5.95
C LYS A 40 4.48 -9.23 -5.45
N TYR A 41 5.54 -8.85 -4.72
CA TYR A 41 6.44 -9.82 -4.08
C TYR A 41 5.71 -10.70 -3.05
N TYR A 42 4.91 -10.11 -2.17
CA TYR A 42 4.13 -10.85 -1.17
C TYR A 42 3.18 -11.86 -1.82
N SER A 43 2.48 -11.43 -2.87
CA SER A 43 1.55 -12.24 -3.65
C SER A 43 2.27 -13.39 -4.35
N ALA A 44 3.38 -13.11 -5.04
CA ALA A 44 4.19 -14.13 -5.71
C ALA A 44 4.68 -15.21 -4.73
N VAL A 45 5.14 -14.83 -3.53
CA VAL A 45 5.53 -15.82 -2.52
C VAL A 45 4.33 -16.64 -2.05
N SER A 46 3.18 -15.99 -1.81
CA SER A 46 1.94 -16.63 -1.37
C SER A 46 1.38 -17.62 -2.39
N ILE A 47 1.46 -17.30 -3.68
CA ILE A 47 1.11 -18.20 -4.79
C ILE A 47 2.05 -19.41 -4.81
N ASN A 48 3.36 -19.15 -4.84
CA ASN A 48 4.37 -20.21 -4.96
C ASN A 48 4.38 -21.16 -3.77
N ILE A 49 4.09 -20.66 -2.56
CA ILE A 49 4.00 -21.53 -1.39
C ILE A 49 2.74 -22.38 -1.41
N LYS A 50 1.61 -21.89 -1.94
CA LYS A 50 0.38 -22.70 -2.08
C LYS A 50 0.63 -23.93 -2.96
N ASP A 51 1.43 -23.78 -4.01
CA ASP A 51 1.77 -24.86 -4.96
C ASP A 51 2.92 -25.75 -4.49
N ALA A 52 3.59 -25.37 -3.39
CA ALA A 52 4.70 -26.13 -2.86
C ALA A 52 4.25 -27.43 -2.18
N THR A 53 5.18 -28.38 -2.08
CA THR A 53 4.96 -29.64 -1.35
C THR A 53 4.51 -29.39 0.09
N LEU A 54 3.76 -30.33 0.67
CA LEU A 54 3.24 -30.21 2.05
C LEU A 54 4.35 -29.88 3.06
N LEU A 55 5.51 -30.53 2.92
CA LEU A 55 6.67 -30.26 3.76
C LEU A 55 7.17 -28.81 3.65
N LYS A 56 7.35 -28.30 2.42
CA LYS A 56 7.76 -26.90 2.20
C LYS A 56 6.75 -25.92 2.78
N ARG A 57 5.45 -26.18 2.59
CA ARG A 57 4.35 -25.39 3.16
C ARG A 57 4.36 -25.35 4.69
N LEU A 58 4.63 -26.48 5.34
CA LEU A 58 4.71 -26.56 6.80
C LEU A 58 5.93 -25.81 7.34
N LEU A 59 7.10 -26.06 6.75
CA LEU A 59 8.35 -25.39 7.13
C LEU A 59 8.25 -23.87 6.96
N TYR A 60 7.70 -23.39 5.84
CA TYR A 60 7.48 -21.97 5.61
C TYR A 60 6.54 -21.34 6.64
N ARG A 61 5.38 -21.96 6.89
CA ARG A 61 4.41 -21.46 7.87
C ARG A 61 5.01 -21.40 9.28
N PHE A 62 5.79 -22.41 9.66
CA PHE A 62 6.51 -22.42 10.92
C PHE A 62 7.57 -21.31 10.98
N ALA A 63 8.41 -21.17 9.96
CA ALA A 63 9.42 -20.13 9.87
C ALA A 63 8.81 -18.72 9.99
N VAL A 64 7.76 -18.42 9.21
CA VAL A 64 7.07 -17.12 9.27
C VAL A 64 6.46 -16.86 10.64
N ARG A 65 5.91 -17.88 11.32
CA ARG A 65 5.40 -17.74 12.68
C ARG A 65 6.51 -17.33 13.66
N ILE A 66 7.66 -17.99 13.61
CA ILE A 66 8.85 -17.64 14.42
C ILE A 66 9.32 -16.21 14.10
N GLY A 67 9.33 -15.84 12.82
CA GLY A 67 9.65 -14.48 12.37
C GLY A 67 8.73 -13.42 12.96
N LYS A 68 7.41 -13.65 12.92
CA LYS A 68 6.42 -12.74 13.52
C LYS A 68 6.60 -12.59 15.03
N GLN A 69 6.83 -13.70 15.74
CA GLN A 69 7.11 -13.66 17.19
C GLN A 69 8.37 -12.84 17.50
N ARG A 70 9.48 -13.10 16.79
CA ARG A 70 10.72 -12.34 16.97
C ARG A 70 10.52 -10.84 16.71
N MET A 71 9.78 -10.51 15.65
CA MET A 71 9.48 -9.13 15.30
C MET A 71 8.70 -8.42 16.41
N GLN A 72 7.72 -9.06 17.05
CA GLN A 72 6.96 -8.46 18.16
C GLN A 72 7.86 -8.03 19.33
N TYR A 73 8.83 -8.86 19.74
CA TYR A 73 9.80 -8.47 20.78
C TYR A 73 10.61 -7.25 20.37
N ARG A 74 11.12 -7.23 19.13
CA ARG A 74 11.91 -6.11 18.61
C ARG A 74 11.11 -4.80 18.57
N LEU A 75 9.87 -4.84 18.12
CA LEU A 75 9.01 -3.65 18.05
C LEU A 75 8.65 -3.09 19.43
N GLN A 76 8.58 -3.95 20.46
CA GLN A 76 8.36 -3.52 21.84
C GLN A 76 9.65 -3.04 22.53
N GLY A 77 10.79 -2.98 21.82
CA GLY A 77 12.08 -2.66 22.42
C GLY A 77 12.58 -3.71 23.42
N ARG A 78 12.01 -4.92 23.41
CA ARG A 78 12.35 -6.00 24.34
C ARG A 78 13.45 -6.89 23.76
N PRO A 79 14.37 -7.41 24.59
CA PRO A 79 15.34 -8.38 24.13
C PRO A 79 14.62 -9.66 23.65
N VAL A 80 15.07 -10.20 22.52
CA VAL A 80 14.52 -11.45 21.98
C VAL A 80 15.04 -12.62 22.83
N PRO A 81 14.16 -13.50 23.35
CA PRO A 81 14.60 -14.69 24.09
C PRO A 81 15.58 -15.55 23.28
N SER A 82 16.63 -16.08 23.93
CA SER A 82 17.71 -16.82 23.27
C SER A 82 17.21 -18.03 22.46
N GLY A 83 16.26 -18.80 23.01
CA GLY A 83 15.62 -19.92 22.29
C GLY A 83 14.89 -19.48 21.03
N LEU A 84 14.18 -18.34 21.07
CA LEU A 84 13.51 -17.76 19.91
C LEU A 84 14.51 -17.24 18.87
N ALA A 85 15.62 -16.64 19.32
CA ALA A 85 16.70 -16.22 18.44
C ALA A 85 17.35 -17.42 17.72
N MET A 86 17.56 -18.54 18.43
CA MET A 86 18.08 -19.78 17.85
C MET A 86 17.11 -20.38 16.83
N MET A 87 15.82 -20.48 17.16
CA MET A 87 14.79 -20.95 16.24
C MET A 87 14.70 -20.06 14.99
N TYR A 88 14.84 -18.75 15.15
CA TYR A 88 14.89 -17.82 14.02
C TYR A 88 16.14 -18.05 13.17
N GLY A 89 17.30 -18.33 13.78
CA GLY A 89 18.53 -18.71 13.06
C GLY A 89 18.31 -19.96 12.19
N VAL A 90 17.70 -21.00 12.74
CA VAL A 90 17.33 -22.21 11.98
C VAL A 90 16.35 -21.87 10.84
N ALA A 91 15.30 -21.12 11.13
CA ALA A 91 14.33 -20.66 10.12
C ALA A 91 15.01 -19.86 9.01
N TYR A 92 16.00 -19.04 9.35
CA TYR A 92 16.78 -18.27 8.40
C TYR A 92 17.57 -19.19 7.46
N PHE A 93 18.38 -20.11 7.98
CA PHE A 93 19.20 -20.97 7.13
C PHE A 93 18.39 -21.93 6.26
N VAL A 94 17.29 -22.47 6.79
CA VAL A 94 16.46 -23.47 6.10
C VAL A 94 15.50 -22.83 5.09
N VAL A 95 14.88 -21.70 5.44
CA VAL A 95 13.79 -21.09 4.67
C VAL A 95 14.17 -19.69 4.17
N PHE A 96 14.42 -18.74 5.07
CA PHE A 96 14.47 -17.32 4.66
C PHE A 96 15.66 -16.98 3.79
N ARG A 97 16.81 -17.62 3.95
CA ARG A 97 17.99 -17.40 3.11
C ARG A 97 17.69 -17.68 1.64
N LYS A 98 17.19 -18.89 1.34
CA LYS A 98 16.78 -19.28 -0.02
C LYS A 98 15.64 -18.44 -0.56
N LEU A 99 14.70 -18.04 0.31
CA LEU A 99 13.61 -17.15 -0.08
C LEU A 99 14.16 -15.76 -0.49
N LYS A 100 15.02 -15.16 0.33
CA LYS A 100 15.63 -13.85 0.05
C LYS A 100 16.47 -13.88 -1.23
N GLU A 101 17.30 -14.90 -1.42
CA GLU A 101 18.06 -15.10 -2.66
C GLU A 101 17.13 -15.12 -3.88
N ARG A 102 16.02 -15.89 -3.82
CA ARG A 102 15.02 -15.94 -4.91
C ARG A 102 14.24 -14.66 -5.13
N LEU A 103 14.23 -13.74 -4.18
CA LEU A 103 13.55 -12.45 -4.33
C LEU A 103 14.52 -11.32 -4.70
N GLY A 104 15.84 -11.58 -4.68
CA GLY A 104 16.86 -10.55 -4.86
C GLY A 104 17.09 -9.67 -3.63
N PHE A 105 16.83 -10.22 -2.44
CA PHE A 105 16.91 -9.50 -1.16
C PHE A 105 18.06 -9.96 -0.27
N ASP A 106 18.97 -10.78 -0.77
CA ASP A 106 20.11 -11.31 0.00
C ASP A 106 21.00 -10.20 0.55
N ARG A 107 21.27 -9.13 -0.22
CA ARG A 107 22.07 -7.97 0.20
C ARG A 107 21.24 -6.79 0.71
N LEU A 108 19.92 -6.87 0.62
CA LEU A 108 19.01 -5.79 0.98
C LEU A 108 19.08 -5.48 2.48
N ARG A 109 19.56 -4.27 2.82
CA ARG A 109 19.70 -3.79 4.20
C ARG A 109 18.45 -3.04 4.65
N VAL A 110 17.86 -2.26 3.74
CA VAL A 110 16.66 -1.45 3.97
C VAL A 110 15.84 -1.34 2.70
N ALA A 111 14.53 -1.40 2.85
CA ALA A 111 13.57 -1.14 1.79
C ALA A 111 12.62 -0.03 2.22
N TYR A 112 12.37 0.92 1.33
CA TYR A 112 11.46 2.04 1.54
C TYR A 112 10.17 1.82 0.75
N SER A 113 9.04 2.00 1.44
CA SER A 113 7.71 2.13 0.84
C SER A 113 7.21 3.56 1.00
N GLY A 114 6.72 4.17 -0.07
CA GLY A 114 6.18 5.54 -0.05
C GLY A 114 5.25 5.80 -1.24
N ALA A 115 4.86 7.07 -1.41
CA ALA A 115 3.92 7.56 -2.43
C ALA A 115 2.46 7.06 -2.32
N ALA A 116 2.23 5.93 -1.67
CA ALA A 116 0.90 5.44 -1.32
C ALA A 116 0.94 4.63 0.00
N PRO A 117 -0.19 4.47 0.69
CA PRO A 117 -0.29 3.60 1.85
C PRO A 117 -0.05 2.13 1.46
N ILE A 118 0.62 1.39 2.35
CA ILE A 118 0.84 -0.06 2.22
C ILE A 118 0.08 -0.79 3.34
N SER A 119 -0.41 -2.00 3.05
CA SER A 119 -1.13 -2.76 4.06
C SER A 119 -0.22 -3.17 5.23
N PRO A 120 -0.69 -3.09 6.49
CA PRO A 120 0.07 -3.55 7.65
C PRO A 120 0.50 -5.02 7.57
N GLU A 121 -0.29 -5.86 6.89
CA GLU A 121 0.02 -7.27 6.71
C GLU A 121 1.30 -7.48 5.87
N VAL A 122 1.47 -6.69 4.81
CA VAL A 122 2.65 -6.76 3.95
C VAL A 122 3.89 -6.29 4.72
N LEU A 123 3.78 -5.20 5.49
CA LEU A 123 4.87 -4.74 6.36
C LEU A 123 5.26 -5.79 7.41
N VAL A 124 4.26 -6.35 8.11
CA VAL A 124 4.45 -7.44 9.08
C VAL A 124 5.16 -8.62 8.44
N TYR A 125 4.77 -9.00 7.22
CA TYR A 125 5.36 -10.09 6.48
C TYR A 125 6.85 -9.85 6.20
N PHE A 126 7.19 -8.70 5.61
CA PHE A 126 8.58 -8.39 5.26
C PHE A 126 9.47 -8.31 6.51
N GLN A 127 8.98 -7.68 7.58
CA GLN A 127 9.66 -7.65 8.87
C GLN A 127 9.89 -9.07 9.44
N ALA A 128 8.89 -9.96 9.31
CA ALA A 128 8.98 -11.33 9.80
C ALA A 128 10.03 -12.18 9.06
N ILE A 129 10.21 -11.98 7.76
CA ILE A 129 11.24 -12.69 6.97
C ILE A 129 12.62 -12.02 7.05
N GLY A 130 12.76 -10.95 7.84
CA GLY A 130 14.03 -10.26 8.08
C GLY A 130 14.39 -9.23 7.01
N ILE A 131 13.38 -8.63 6.37
CA ILE A 131 13.54 -7.46 5.49
C ILE A 131 13.04 -6.23 6.24
N ASN A 132 13.90 -5.22 6.38
CA ASN A 132 13.54 -3.94 6.99
C ASN A 132 12.77 -3.07 5.98
N LEU A 133 11.54 -3.47 5.67
CA LEU A 133 10.60 -2.64 4.91
C LEU A 133 10.01 -1.58 5.84
N ILE A 134 10.29 -0.32 5.53
CA ILE A 134 9.91 0.85 6.32
C ILE A 134 9.14 1.84 5.46
N GLU A 135 8.22 2.56 6.09
CA GLU A 135 7.39 3.56 5.41
C GLU A 135 8.00 4.96 5.52
N GLY A 136 7.82 5.75 4.46
CA GLY A 136 8.08 7.19 4.47
C GLY A 136 6.93 7.94 3.81
N TYR A 137 6.60 9.09 4.37
CA TYR A 137 5.61 10.02 3.83
C TYR A 137 6.27 11.30 3.37
N GLY A 138 5.71 11.88 2.32
CA GLY A 138 6.26 13.04 1.67
C GLY A 138 5.55 13.34 0.36
N GLN A 139 5.75 14.55 -0.14
CA GLN A 139 5.17 15.04 -1.39
C GLN A 139 6.12 15.97 -2.11
N THR A 140 5.81 16.27 -3.37
CA THR A 140 6.65 17.11 -4.23
C THR A 140 6.83 18.51 -3.65
N GLU A 141 5.75 19.09 -3.10
CA GLU A 141 5.71 20.41 -2.48
C GLU A 141 6.60 20.52 -1.23
N GLY A 142 6.89 19.41 -0.55
CA GLY A 142 7.81 19.32 0.59
C GLY A 142 9.23 18.87 0.22
N ALA A 143 9.58 18.85 -1.07
CA ALA A 143 10.82 18.31 -1.62
C ALA A 143 11.13 16.84 -1.27
N GLY A 144 10.08 16.00 -1.22
CA GLY A 144 10.22 14.57 -0.98
C GLY A 144 9.81 14.20 0.44
N VAL A 145 10.66 13.44 1.14
CA VAL A 145 10.31 12.80 2.42
C VAL A 145 10.21 13.84 3.55
N THR A 146 9.10 13.83 4.27
CA THR A 146 8.85 14.65 5.48
C THR A 146 8.98 13.80 6.75
N THR A 147 8.44 12.58 6.72
CA THR A 147 8.53 11.63 7.84
C THR A 147 9.03 10.28 7.37
N ILE A 148 9.76 9.58 8.23
CA ILE A 148 10.30 8.26 7.91
C ILE A 148 10.34 7.35 9.13
N SER A 149 9.97 6.09 8.93
CA SER A 149 10.11 5.06 9.95
C SER A 149 11.58 4.69 10.13
N LYS A 150 11.99 4.44 11.37
CA LYS A 150 13.36 4.01 11.68
C LYS A 150 13.47 2.49 11.67
N ILE A 151 14.61 1.97 11.22
CA ILE A 151 14.89 0.53 11.27
C ILE A 151 14.82 0.06 12.73
N GLY A 152 14.01 -0.96 12.99
CA GLY A 152 13.81 -1.49 14.34
C GLY A 152 12.83 -0.71 15.22
N ALA A 153 12.35 0.44 14.77
CA ALA A 153 11.33 1.25 15.46
C ALA A 153 10.19 1.62 14.49
N VAL A 154 9.70 0.62 13.75
CA VAL A 154 8.55 0.75 12.87
C VAL A 154 7.27 0.66 13.68
N LYS A 155 6.31 1.54 13.43
CA LYS A 155 4.97 1.45 14.00
C LYS A 155 3.98 1.22 12.88
N PHE A 156 3.33 0.05 12.87
CA PHE A 156 2.41 -0.30 11.78
C PHE A 156 1.21 0.66 11.77
N GLY A 157 0.88 1.18 10.58
CA GLY A 157 -0.14 2.20 10.40
C GLY A 157 0.37 3.63 10.65
N ALA A 158 1.68 3.82 10.82
CA ALA A 158 2.32 5.12 10.89
C ALA A 158 3.43 5.22 9.84
N VAL A 159 3.59 6.41 9.27
CA VAL A 159 4.59 6.76 8.25
C VAL A 159 5.87 7.33 8.85
N GLY A 160 6.12 6.99 10.13
CA GLY A 160 7.34 7.31 10.85
C GLY A 160 7.32 8.64 11.57
N GLN A 161 8.51 9.09 11.96
CA GLN A 161 8.73 10.33 12.69
C GLN A 161 9.23 11.43 11.76
N VAL A 162 9.00 12.68 12.15
CA VAL A 162 9.47 13.87 11.42
C VAL A 162 10.99 13.83 11.25
N LEU A 163 11.47 14.19 10.05
CA LEU A 163 12.89 14.31 9.78
C LEU A 163 13.51 15.48 10.59
N PRO A 164 14.83 15.42 10.87
CA PRO A 164 15.54 16.56 11.41
C PRO A 164 15.27 17.83 10.58
N ASP A 165 15.25 18.98 11.25
CA ASP A 165 15.04 20.30 10.65
C ASP A 165 13.68 20.50 9.96
N SER A 166 12.74 19.57 10.15
CA SER A 166 11.35 19.70 9.72
C SER A 166 10.43 19.81 10.94
N GLN A 167 9.37 20.58 10.80
CA GLN A 167 8.29 20.71 11.77
C GLN A 167 6.99 20.23 11.14
N VAL A 168 6.18 19.52 11.92
CA VAL A 168 4.87 19.05 11.50
C VAL A 168 3.87 19.38 12.59
N GLU A 169 2.76 20.01 12.20
CA GLU A 169 1.62 20.31 13.05
C GLU A 169 0.34 19.70 12.48
N ILE A 170 -0.65 19.51 13.34
CA ILE A 170 -1.99 19.06 12.93
C ILE A 170 -2.94 20.23 13.17
N ALA A 171 -3.53 20.77 12.11
CA ALA A 171 -4.51 21.84 12.18
C ALA A 171 -5.82 21.36 12.83
N GLU A 172 -6.71 22.30 13.18
CA GLU A 172 -8.00 21.99 13.82
C GLU A 172 -8.89 21.03 12.99
N ASN A 173 -8.81 21.13 11.66
CA ASN A 173 -9.52 20.25 10.72
C ASN A 173 -8.82 18.89 10.52
N GLY A 174 -7.70 18.64 11.20
CA GLY A 174 -6.87 17.44 11.07
C GLY A 174 -5.85 17.48 9.93
N GLU A 175 -5.76 18.58 9.19
CA GLU A 175 -4.77 18.75 8.13
C GLU A 175 -3.35 18.70 8.69
N ILE A 176 -2.46 18.00 8.00
CA ILE A 176 -1.03 17.98 8.29
C ILE A 176 -0.43 19.25 7.70
N LEU A 177 0.22 20.05 8.55
CA LEU A 177 0.99 21.22 8.15
C LEU A 177 2.47 20.89 8.25
N VAL A 178 3.26 21.31 7.25
CA VAL A 178 4.70 21.04 7.21
C VAL A 178 5.47 22.32 7.05
N ASN A 179 6.45 22.57 7.91
CA ASN A 179 7.44 23.63 7.73
C ASN A 179 8.84 22.99 7.68
N SER A 180 9.56 23.19 6.58
CA SER A 180 10.92 22.71 6.44
C SER A 180 11.70 23.53 5.43
N PRO A 181 13.05 23.52 5.47
CA PRO A 181 13.89 24.15 4.45
C PRO A 181 13.65 23.62 3.03
N GLY A 182 13.03 22.44 2.90
CA GLY A 182 12.72 21.80 1.62
C GLY A 182 11.36 22.20 1.02
N VAL A 183 10.52 22.94 1.75
CA VAL A 183 9.24 23.41 1.22
C VAL A 183 9.49 24.24 -0.06
N PHE A 184 8.77 23.92 -1.13
CA PHE A 184 8.92 24.56 -2.43
C PHE A 184 8.64 26.08 -2.39
N ALA A 185 9.11 26.80 -3.40
CA ALA A 185 8.84 28.24 -3.52
C ALA A 185 7.42 28.58 -4.03
N GLY A 186 6.66 27.57 -4.47
CA GLY A 186 5.33 27.74 -5.05
C GLY A 186 5.17 27.09 -6.43
N TYR A 187 3.94 27.14 -6.94
CA TYR A 187 3.59 26.61 -8.26
C TYR A 187 3.95 27.59 -9.38
N TYR A 188 4.57 27.06 -10.43
CA TYR A 188 4.97 27.87 -11.59
C TYR A 188 3.76 28.54 -12.27
N LYS A 189 3.79 29.88 -12.36
CA LYS A 189 2.72 30.72 -12.95
C LYS A 189 1.33 30.53 -12.31
N ASN A 190 1.27 30.12 -11.05
CA ASN A 190 0.01 29.96 -10.32
C ASN A 190 0.13 30.53 -8.90
N PRO A 191 0.15 31.87 -8.75
CA PRO A 191 0.29 32.51 -7.44
C PRO A 191 -0.93 32.28 -6.55
N GLU A 192 -2.12 32.10 -7.12
CA GLU A 192 -3.34 31.77 -6.38
C GLU A 192 -3.21 30.43 -5.65
N ALA A 193 -2.90 29.34 -6.39
CA ALA A 193 -2.70 28.03 -5.77
C ALA A 193 -1.50 28.04 -4.81
N THR A 194 -0.46 28.83 -5.11
CA THR A 194 0.70 28.97 -4.22
C THR A 194 0.30 29.55 -2.87
N ARG A 195 -0.52 30.61 -2.86
CA ARG A 195 -0.99 31.26 -1.62
C ARG A 195 -1.98 30.39 -0.84
N GLU A 196 -2.73 29.54 -1.53
CA GLU A 196 -3.62 28.56 -0.87
C GLU A 196 -2.83 27.42 -0.22
N THR A 197 -1.72 27.00 -0.82
CA THR A 197 -0.90 25.86 -0.36
C THR A 197 0.22 26.26 0.61
N LEU A 198 0.75 27.48 0.49
CA LEU A 198 1.77 28.03 1.38
C LEU A 198 1.21 29.23 2.15
N VAL A 199 1.02 29.04 3.45
CA VAL A 199 0.52 30.07 4.36
C VAL A 199 1.57 30.26 5.46
N ASP A 200 2.13 31.47 5.56
CA ASP A 200 3.11 31.85 6.59
C ASP A 200 4.31 30.87 6.70
N GLY A 201 4.76 30.34 5.56
CA GLY A 201 5.87 29.38 5.48
C GLY A 201 5.49 27.93 5.78
N TRP A 202 4.23 27.66 6.11
CA TRP A 202 3.70 26.31 6.28
C TRP A 202 3.07 25.80 5.00
N LEU A 203 3.46 24.58 4.63
CA LEU A 203 2.82 23.79 3.57
C LEU A 203 1.56 23.15 4.12
N HIS A 204 0.42 23.59 3.60
CA HIS A 204 -0.87 22.93 3.74
C HIS A 204 -0.89 21.71 2.84
N THR A 205 -0.72 20.52 3.44
CA THR A 205 -0.46 19.31 2.67
C THR A 205 -1.69 18.81 1.91
N GLY A 206 -2.89 19.21 2.32
CA GLY A 206 -4.14 18.60 1.87
C GLY A 206 -4.33 17.16 2.36
N ASP A 207 -3.41 16.62 3.17
CA ASP A 207 -3.49 15.30 3.78
C ASP A 207 -3.92 15.45 5.25
N VAL A 208 -4.76 14.54 5.73
CA VAL A 208 -5.25 14.49 7.12
C VAL A 208 -4.47 13.42 7.86
N GLY A 209 -4.11 13.72 9.10
CA GLY A 209 -3.37 12.77 9.92
C GLY A 209 -3.42 13.05 11.40
N ARG A 210 -2.63 12.28 12.14
CA ARG A 210 -2.45 12.42 13.59
C ARG A 210 -1.03 12.09 13.98
N ILE A 211 -0.52 12.80 14.98
CA ILE A 211 0.75 12.49 15.63
C ILE A 211 0.43 11.89 17.01
N ASP A 212 1.06 10.77 17.34
CA ASP A 212 0.92 10.17 18.66
C ASP A 212 1.99 10.65 19.65
N ASP A 213 1.87 10.25 20.92
CA ASP A 213 2.80 10.60 22.00
C ASP A 213 4.26 10.20 21.72
N GLY A 214 4.49 9.25 20.81
CA GLY A 214 5.81 8.83 20.35
C GLY A 214 6.35 9.64 19.18
N GLY A 215 5.63 10.66 18.72
CA GLY A 215 5.98 11.48 17.57
C GLY A 215 5.82 10.76 16.23
N PHE A 216 5.05 9.67 16.17
CA PHE A 216 4.78 8.97 14.92
C PHE A 216 3.56 9.58 14.23
N LEU A 217 3.74 9.95 12.96
CA LEU A 217 2.67 10.44 12.10
C LEU A 217 1.91 9.26 11.46
N SER A 218 0.59 9.28 11.52
CA SER A 218 -0.30 8.40 10.74
C SER A 218 -1.10 9.25 9.76
N ILE A 219 -1.12 8.85 8.49
CA ILE A 219 -1.98 9.46 7.47
C ILE A 219 -3.33 8.76 7.49
N THR A 220 -4.41 9.52 7.58
CA THR A 220 -5.77 8.99 7.53
C THR A 220 -6.40 9.19 6.16
N ASP A 221 -6.26 10.38 5.55
CA ASP A 221 -6.91 10.67 4.27
C ASP A 221 -6.32 11.86 3.51
N ARG A 222 -6.92 12.23 2.37
CA ARG A 222 -6.79 13.57 1.76
C ARG A 222 -8.06 14.36 1.93
N ILE A 223 -7.95 15.64 2.30
CA ILE A 223 -9.09 16.56 2.50
C ILE A 223 -10.00 16.57 1.27
N LYS A 224 -9.42 16.63 0.07
CA LYS A 224 -10.19 16.66 -1.20
C LYS A 224 -10.87 15.33 -1.54
N ASP A 225 -10.46 14.23 -0.93
CA ASP A 225 -11.00 12.90 -1.17
C ASP A 225 -12.03 12.47 -0.11
N ILE A 226 -12.21 13.23 0.99
CA ILE A 226 -13.20 12.94 2.02
C ILE A 226 -14.60 12.93 1.39
N ILE A 227 -15.29 11.81 1.55
CA ILE A 227 -16.65 11.62 1.07
C ILE A 227 -17.61 12.20 2.10
N VAL A 228 -18.46 13.15 1.70
CA VAL A 228 -19.57 13.61 2.54
C VAL A 228 -20.84 12.93 2.05
N THR A 229 -21.26 11.88 2.75
CA THR A 229 -22.49 11.15 2.40
C THR A 229 -23.73 12.07 2.47
N ALA A 230 -24.82 11.68 1.83
CA ALA A 230 -26.09 12.43 1.89
C ALA A 230 -26.62 12.61 3.34
N GLY A 231 -26.19 11.76 4.28
CA GLY A 231 -26.48 11.88 5.70
C GLY A 231 -25.54 12.82 6.47
N GLY A 232 -24.67 13.57 5.79
CA GLY A 232 -23.73 14.51 6.40
C GLY A 232 -22.56 13.84 7.13
N LYS A 233 -22.32 12.54 6.92
CA LYS A 233 -21.18 11.84 7.52
C LYS A 233 -19.96 11.92 6.61
N ASN A 234 -18.86 12.39 7.18
CA ASN A 234 -17.54 12.39 6.57
C ASN A 234 -16.96 10.99 6.64
N ILE A 235 -16.66 10.43 5.48
CA ILE A 235 -16.08 9.10 5.31
C ILE A 235 -14.72 9.26 4.66
N THR A 236 -13.77 8.50 5.18
CA THR A 236 -12.44 8.40 4.61
C THR A 236 -12.32 7.21 3.67
N PRO A 237 -12.43 7.39 2.34
CA PRO A 237 -12.47 6.26 1.41
C PRO A 237 -11.16 5.48 1.39
N GLN A 238 -10.01 6.15 1.51
CA GLN A 238 -8.70 5.51 1.41
C GLN A 238 -8.50 4.41 2.46
N MET A 239 -9.05 4.59 3.68
CA MET A 239 -8.99 3.55 4.71
C MET A 239 -9.69 2.26 4.26
N ILE A 240 -10.88 2.39 3.67
CA ILE A 240 -11.67 1.26 3.18
C ILE A 240 -11.00 0.63 1.96
N GLU A 241 -10.52 1.45 1.03
CA GLU A 241 -9.79 1.02 -0.18
C GLU A 241 -8.53 0.23 0.16
N ASN A 242 -7.73 0.70 1.14
CA ASN A 242 -6.54 -0.01 1.59
C ASN A 242 -6.86 -1.35 2.26
N LYS A 243 -7.98 -1.45 2.99
CA LYS A 243 -8.47 -2.73 3.56
C LYS A 243 -8.93 -3.72 2.47
N LEU A 244 -9.52 -3.22 1.39
CA LEU A 244 -9.87 -4.04 0.22
C LEU A 244 -8.60 -4.53 -0.49
N LYS A 245 -7.64 -3.64 -0.76
CA LYS A 245 -6.35 -3.97 -1.42
C LYS A 245 -5.45 -4.91 -0.60
N ALA A 246 -5.71 -5.06 0.70
CA ALA A 246 -5.06 -6.12 1.47
C ALA A 246 -5.44 -7.53 0.98
N SER A 247 -6.52 -7.67 0.22
CA SER A 247 -6.89 -8.92 -0.44
C SER A 247 -6.00 -9.19 -1.66
N ILE A 248 -5.47 -10.41 -1.75
CA ILE A 248 -4.66 -10.84 -2.92
C ILE A 248 -5.46 -10.86 -4.24
N TYR A 249 -6.79 -10.77 -4.18
CA TYR A 249 -7.66 -10.79 -5.37
C TYR A 249 -8.02 -9.39 -5.87
N ILE A 250 -7.67 -8.34 -5.11
CA ILE A 250 -8.03 -6.95 -5.42
C ILE A 250 -6.74 -6.19 -5.70
N ASN A 251 -6.61 -5.70 -6.93
CA ASN A 251 -5.49 -4.87 -7.35
C ASN A 251 -5.68 -3.42 -6.88
N ASP A 252 -6.84 -2.84 -7.14
CA ASP A 252 -7.20 -1.49 -6.68
C ASP A 252 -8.70 -1.38 -6.40
N ALA A 253 -9.10 -0.39 -5.63
CA ALA A 253 -10.49 -0.11 -5.32
C ALA A 253 -10.72 1.39 -5.21
N VAL A 254 -11.86 1.86 -5.72
CA VAL A 254 -12.33 3.24 -5.60
C VAL A 254 -13.69 3.22 -4.90
N VAL A 255 -13.72 3.70 -3.66
CA VAL A 255 -14.95 3.84 -2.88
C VAL A 255 -15.67 5.11 -3.31
N ILE A 256 -16.97 4.99 -3.54
CA ILE A 256 -17.82 6.08 -4.03
C ILE A 256 -18.94 6.28 -3.04
N GLY A 257 -19.32 7.53 -2.82
CA GLY A 257 -20.39 7.83 -1.87
C GLY A 257 -20.65 9.31 -1.63
N ASP A 258 -19.91 10.21 -2.29
CA ASP A 258 -20.08 11.65 -2.09
C ASP A 258 -21.48 12.08 -2.51
N LYS A 259 -22.20 12.71 -1.58
CA LYS A 259 -23.61 13.09 -1.69
C LYS A 259 -24.55 11.91 -2.02
N ARG A 260 -24.14 10.67 -1.74
CA ARG A 260 -24.96 9.46 -1.95
C ARG A 260 -25.51 8.90 -0.63
N LYS A 261 -26.58 8.10 -0.72
CA LYS A 261 -27.25 7.45 0.42
C LYS A 261 -26.42 6.37 1.10
N PHE A 262 -25.46 5.79 0.38
CA PHE A 262 -24.59 4.72 0.86
C PHE A 262 -23.29 4.69 0.06
N LEU A 263 -22.29 4.01 0.61
CA LEU A 263 -21.03 3.77 -0.10
C LEU A 263 -21.16 2.61 -1.06
N SER A 264 -20.62 2.78 -2.26
CA SER A 264 -20.35 1.73 -3.23
C SER A 264 -18.85 1.65 -3.54
N ALA A 265 -18.43 0.65 -4.32
CA ALA A 265 -17.03 0.54 -4.72
C ALA A 265 -16.87 0.04 -6.16
N LEU A 266 -15.98 0.67 -6.91
CA LEU A 266 -15.42 0.09 -8.13
C LEU A 266 -14.16 -0.68 -7.77
N ILE A 267 -14.04 -1.92 -8.25
CA ILE A 267 -12.94 -2.82 -7.87
C ILE A 267 -12.22 -3.30 -9.12
N VAL A 268 -10.90 -3.14 -9.14
CA VAL A 268 -9.99 -3.73 -10.13
C VAL A 268 -9.46 -5.04 -9.56
N ILE A 269 -9.69 -6.14 -10.27
CA ILE A 269 -9.19 -7.45 -9.83
C ILE A 269 -7.68 -7.58 -10.06
N ASP A 270 -7.01 -8.32 -9.19
CA ASP A 270 -5.66 -8.81 -9.44
C ASP A 270 -5.72 -10.00 -10.40
N GLU A 271 -5.38 -9.73 -11.66
CA GLU A 271 -5.58 -10.67 -12.77
C GLU A 271 -4.89 -12.01 -12.52
N ASP A 272 -3.62 -12.01 -12.12
CA ASP A 272 -2.83 -13.23 -11.93
C ASP A 272 -3.43 -14.11 -10.82
N ASN A 273 -3.78 -13.50 -9.68
CA ASN A 273 -4.37 -14.23 -8.56
C ASN A 273 -5.78 -14.75 -8.88
N VAL A 274 -6.57 -13.97 -9.62
CA VAL A 274 -7.93 -14.35 -10.02
C VAL A 274 -7.92 -15.41 -11.13
N ILE A 275 -7.01 -15.33 -12.10
CA ILE A 275 -6.77 -16.38 -13.11
C ILE A 275 -6.43 -17.69 -12.41
N LYS A 276 -5.49 -17.65 -11.46
CA LYS A 276 -5.11 -18.84 -10.72
C LYS A 276 -6.31 -19.44 -9.95
N TYR A 277 -7.09 -18.60 -9.28
CA TYR A 277 -8.31 -19.04 -8.60
C TYR A 277 -9.33 -19.68 -9.56
N ALA A 278 -9.50 -19.08 -10.74
CA ALA A 278 -10.38 -19.58 -11.78
C ALA A 278 -9.91 -20.94 -12.32
N GLN A 279 -8.60 -21.09 -12.57
CA GLN A 279 -7.98 -22.34 -13.01
C GLN A 279 -8.12 -23.46 -11.96
N ASP A 280 -7.83 -23.17 -10.69
CA ASP A 280 -7.96 -24.12 -9.58
C ASP A 280 -9.40 -24.67 -9.45
N ARG A 281 -10.39 -23.86 -9.84
CA ARG A 281 -11.82 -24.21 -9.83
C ARG A 281 -12.38 -24.63 -11.19
N LYS A 282 -11.53 -24.70 -12.22
CA LYS A 282 -11.91 -25.05 -13.59
C LYS A 282 -13.02 -24.14 -14.17
N LEU A 283 -13.00 -22.86 -13.81
CA LEU A 283 -13.91 -21.86 -14.38
C LEU A 283 -13.51 -21.55 -15.82
N GLN A 284 -14.49 -21.39 -16.70
CA GLN A 284 -14.25 -21.00 -18.08
C GLN A 284 -14.13 -19.49 -18.19
N PHE A 285 -13.05 -19.02 -18.81
CA PHE A 285 -12.83 -17.62 -19.15
C PHE A 285 -11.90 -17.54 -20.37
N SER A 286 -12.04 -16.51 -21.18
CA SER A 286 -11.15 -16.24 -22.33
C SER A 286 -10.54 -14.85 -22.27
N THR A 287 -11.20 -13.92 -21.58
CA THR A 287 -10.78 -12.53 -21.47
C THR A 287 -10.83 -12.03 -20.03
N TYR A 288 -10.15 -10.91 -19.77
CA TYR A 288 -10.25 -10.20 -18.49
C TYR A 288 -11.70 -9.81 -18.16
N LYS A 289 -12.47 -9.39 -19.18
CA LYS A 289 -13.88 -9.04 -19.04
C LYS A 289 -14.70 -10.23 -18.55
N ASP A 290 -14.46 -11.42 -19.08
CA ASP A 290 -15.17 -12.64 -18.64
C ASP A 290 -14.97 -12.88 -17.15
N LEU A 291 -13.72 -12.76 -16.65
CA LEU A 291 -13.40 -12.89 -15.23
C LEU A 291 -14.21 -11.91 -14.38
N THR A 292 -14.33 -10.65 -14.81
CA THR A 292 -15.05 -9.61 -14.06
C THR A 292 -16.57 -9.78 -14.07
N THR A 293 -17.12 -10.49 -15.06
CA THR A 293 -18.56 -10.78 -15.15
C THR A 293 -18.94 -12.15 -14.58
N HIS A 294 -17.97 -13.02 -14.30
CA HIS A 294 -18.22 -14.39 -13.85
C HIS A 294 -18.78 -14.41 -12.42
N ALA A 295 -19.90 -15.10 -12.22
CA ALA A 295 -20.61 -15.13 -10.94
C ALA A 295 -19.73 -15.61 -9.76
N ASP A 296 -18.89 -16.63 -9.96
CA ASP A 296 -17.98 -17.10 -8.90
C ASP A 296 -16.88 -16.11 -8.53
N ILE A 297 -16.38 -15.33 -9.49
CA ILE A 297 -15.40 -14.27 -9.21
C ILE A 297 -16.10 -13.13 -8.48
N HIS A 298 -17.32 -12.78 -8.87
CA HIS A 298 -18.13 -11.81 -8.15
C HIS A 298 -18.37 -12.25 -6.69
N ARG A 299 -18.68 -13.54 -6.44
CA ARG A 299 -18.81 -14.10 -5.09
C ARG A 299 -17.50 -14.10 -4.32
N LEU A 300 -16.37 -14.32 -5.00
CA LEU A 300 -15.03 -14.25 -4.38
C LEU A 300 -14.78 -12.84 -3.85
N ILE A 301 -14.97 -11.82 -4.69
CA ILE A 301 -14.78 -10.43 -4.28
C ILE A 301 -15.82 -10.00 -3.25
N GLU A 302 -17.07 -10.47 -3.36
CA GLU A 302 -18.10 -10.20 -2.36
C GLU A 302 -17.70 -10.68 -0.95
N LYS A 303 -17.02 -11.83 -0.85
CA LYS A 303 -16.49 -12.31 0.45
C LYS A 303 -15.45 -11.37 1.02
N GLU A 304 -14.57 -10.82 0.17
CA GLU A 304 -13.55 -9.85 0.58
C GLU A 304 -14.18 -8.52 1.00
N VAL A 305 -15.19 -8.03 0.28
CA VAL A 305 -15.96 -6.84 0.67
C VAL A 305 -16.70 -7.08 2.00
N LYS A 306 -17.31 -8.25 2.19
CA LYS A 306 -17.96 -8.61 3.47
C LYS A 306 -16.97 -8.67 4.63
N ARG A 307 -15.77 -9.20 4.40
CA ARG A 307 -14.68 -9.19 5.40
C ARG A 307 -14.36 -7.75 5.81
N VAL A 308 -14.14 -6.86 4.85
CA VAL A 308 -13.82 -5.45 5.12
C VAL A 308 -14.96 -4.73 5.83
N ASN A 309 -16.22 -4.94 5.42
CA ASN A 309 -17.41 -4.40 6.10
C ASN A 309 -17.52 -4.88 7.56
N GLY A 310 -16.93 -6.02 7.92
CA GLY A 310 -16.84 -6.48 9.31
C GLY A 310 -15.79 -5.75 10.16
N GLU A 311 -14.91 -4.97 9.54
CA GLU A 311 -13.81 -4.26 10.18
C GLU A 311 -14.01 -2.74 10.26
N VAL A 312 -15.12 -2.23 9.70
CA VAL A 312 -15.45 -0.79 9.65
C VAL A 312 -16.83 -0.54 10.25
N SER A 313 -17.17 0.72 10.50
CA SER A 313 -18.46 1.06 11.07
C SER A 313 -19.59 0.85 10.05
N ARG A 314 -20.84 0.69 10.53
CA ARG A 314 -21.99 0.44 9.66
C ARG A 314 -22.22 1.51 8.58
N VAL A 315 -21.83 2.76 8.85
CA VAL A 315 -21.95 3.86 7.89
C VAL A 315 -20.86 3.81 6.80
N GLU A 316 -19.74 3.15 7.09
CA GLU A 316 -18.62 2.91 6.18
C GLU A 316 -18.79 1.63 5.34
N ASN A 317 -19.88 0.89 5.54
CA ASN A 317 -20.10 -0.33 4.78
C ASN A 317 -20.37 -0.06 3.30
N ILE A 318 -19.62 -0.76 2.45
CA ILE A 318 -19.87 -0.84 1.02
C ILE A 318 -21.13 -1.67 0.81
N ARG A 319 -22.22 -1.05 0.33
CA ARG A 319 -23.50 -1.75 0.08
C ARG A 319 -23.58 -2.38 -1.29
N LYS A 320 -22.90 -1.81 -2.27
CA LYS A 320 -22.86 -2.26 -3.67
C LYS A 320 -21.44 -2.15 -4.17
N PHE A 321 -21.01 -3.06 -5.03
CA PHE A 321 -19.74 -2.92 -5.72
C PHE A 321 -19.88 -3.41 -7.16
N THR A 322 -18.93 -3.03 -8.00
CA THR A 322 -18.84 -3.54 -9.36
C THR A 322 -17.38 -3.74 -9.74
N LEU A 323 -17.11 -4.81 -10.50
CA LEU A 323 -15.78 -5.10 -11.03
C LEU A 323 -15.58 -4.31 -12.32
N ILE A 324 -14.46 -3.58 -12.43
CA ILE A 324 -14.14 -2.82 -13.63
C ILE A 324 -13.79 -3.81 -14.76
N PRO A 325 -14.52 -3.83 -15.89
CA PRO A 325 -14.35 -4.83 -16.95
C PRO A 325 -13.17 -4.57 -17.89
N LYS A 326 -12.27 -3.64 -17.51
CA LYS A 326 -11.15 -3.15 -18.30
C LYS A 326 -9.89 -3.09 -17.42
N LYS A 327 -8.73 -3.41 -18.01
CA LYS A 327 -7.43 -3.17 -17.38
C LYS A 327 -7.10 -1.68 -17.46
N LEU A 328 -6.61 -1.13 -16.35
CA LEU A 328 -6.23 0.28 -16.30
C LEU A 328 -4.77 0.47 -16.74
N TYR A 329 -4.53 1.45 -17.59
CA TYR A 329 -3.21 1.76 -18.14
C TYR A 329 -2.78 3.19 -17.85
N GLU A 330 -1.46 3.41 -17.73
CA GLU A 330 -0.89 4.74 -17.54
C GLU A 330 -1.12 5.63 -18.76
N GLU A 331 -1.01 5.06 -19.96
CA GLU A 331 -1.18 5.76 -21.25
C GLU A 331 -2.59 6.38 -21.40
N ASP A 332 -3.61 5.71 -20.85
CA ASP A 332 -4.99 6.19 -20.82
C ASP A 332 -5.22 7.27 -19.75
N GLY A 333 -4.20 7.58 -18.94
CA GLY A 333 -4.26 8.55 -17.85
C GLY A 333 -5.06 8.09 -16.63
N GLU A 334 -5.58 6.86 -16.62
CA GLU A 334 -6.43 6.27 -15.58
C GLU A 334 -5.65 5.99 -14.28
N VAL A 335 -4.36 5.71 -14.41
CA VAL A 335 -3.41 5.53 -13.29
C VAL A 335 -2.23 6.50 -13.40
N THR A 336 -1.54 6.72 -12.29
CA THR A 336 -0.24 7.42 -12.27
C THR A 336 0.88 6.50 -12.78
N PRO A 337 2.10 7.03 -13.04
CA PRO A 337 3.27 6.19 -13.30
C PRO A 337 3.59 5.18 -12.19
N THR A 338 3.09 5.45 -10.98
CA THR A 338 3.17 4.57 -9.81
C THR A 338 2.01 3.57 -9.72
N MET A 339 1.20 3.44 -10.77
CA MET A 339 0.01 2.59 -10.86
C MET A 339 -1.12 2.94 -9.87
N LYS A 340 -1.12 4.15 -9.29
CA LYS A 340 -2.20 4.62 -8.42
C LYS A 340 -3.36 5.12 -9.26
N VAL A 341 -4.57 4.61 -9.00
CA VAL A 341 -5.79 5.07 -9.68
C VAL A 341 -6.09 6.55 -9.42
N LYS A 342 -6.44 7.29 -10.48
CA LYS A 342 -6.92 8.67 -10.40
C LYS A 342 -8.44 8.70 -10.25
N ARG A 343 -8.92 8.89 -9.01
CA ARG A 343 -10.36 8.92 -8.65
C ARG A 343 -11.22 9.73 -9.61
N LYS A 344 -10.83 10.98 -9.92
CA LYS A 344 -11.60 11.86 -10.80
C LYS A 344 -11.78 11.25 -12.20
N VAL A 345 -10.69 10.74 -12.78
CA VAL A 345 -10.71 10.12 -14.12
C VAL A 345 -11.57 8.87 -14.13
N ILE A 346 -11.48 8.02 -13.10
CA ILE A 346 -12.33 6.82 -12.99
C ILE A 346 -13.80 7.17 -12.79
N ASN A 347 -14.10 8.16 -11.96
CA ASN A 347 -15.49 8.61 -11.76
C ASN A 347 -16.10 9.13 -13.07
N ASP A 348 -15.31 9.88 -13.86
CA ASP A 348 -15.75 10.41 -15.14
C ASP A 348 -15.88 9.28 -16.20
N ALA A 349 -14.92 8.36 -16.27
CA ALA A 349 -14.89 7.28 -17.24
C ALA A 349 -15.93 6.17 -16.99
N PHE A 350 -16.28 5.92 -15.73
CA PHE A 350 -17.21 4.85 -15.33
C PHE A 350 -18.51 5.37 -14.72
N GLY A 351 -18.89 6.63 -15.01
CA GLY A 351 -20.08 7.28 -14.47
C GLY A 351 -21.35 6.43 -14.59
N ASP A 352 -21.61 5.84 -15.75
CA ASP A 352 -22.79 4.98 -15.98
C ASP A 352 -22.80 3.75 -15.07
N LEU A 353 -21.63 3.13 -14.88
CA LEU A 353 -21.47 1.98 -14.01
C LEU A 353 -21.73 2.36 -12.55
N ILE A 354 -21.27 3.56 -12.16
CA ILE A 354 -21.49 4.12 -10.83
C ILE A 354 -22.97 4.37 -10.59
N GLU A 355 -23.65 5.04 -11.53
CA GLU A 355 -25.08 5.32 -11.43
C GLU A 355 -25.89 4.03 -11.33
N SER A 356 -25.52 2.99 -12.08
CA SER A 356 -26.22 1.69 -12.04
C SER A 356 -26.25 1.06 -10.63
N MET A 357 -25.27 1.36 -9.77
CA MET A 357 -25.24 0.91 -8.38
C MET A 357 -26.26 1.63 -7.47
N TYR A 358 -26.76 2.80 -7.89
CA TYR A 358 -27.65 3.67 -7.12
C TYR A 358 -29.08 3.74 -7.68
N THR A 359 -29.31 3.30 -8.92
CA THR A 359 -30.62 3.32 -9.59
C THR A 359 -31.45 2.04 -9.37
N GLY A 360 -31.05 1.19 -8.42
CA GLY A 360 -31.69 -0.12 -8.15
C GLY A 360 -32.41 -0.21 -6.82
#